data_AF-A0A6G3WNW5-F1
#
_entry.id   AF-A0A6G3WNW5-F1
#
_cell.length_a   1.000
_cell.length_b   1.000
_cell.length_c   1.000
_cell.angle_alpha   90.00
_cell.angle_beta   90.00
_cell.angle_gamma   90.00
#
_symmetry.space_group_name_H-M   'P 1'
#
loop_
_entity.id
_entity.type
_entity.pdbx_description
1 polymer ?
#
loop_
_entity_poly.entity_id
_entity_poly.type
_entity_poly.pdbx_seq_one_letter_code
_entity_poly.pdbx_strand_id
1 'polypeptide(L)'
;MPHVDRSHTGQRRFSNRDLDWLAFVGKLRLTGMPVADMVRYAELLREGASTFEERQELLEATRRDVITRIAELHDTLAVLDHKIEFYAGARRVPERHGA
;
A
#
# COMPACT_ATOMS: atom_id res chain seq x y z
N MET A 1 12.05 11.29 10.00
CA MET A 1 13.18 11.57 9.09
C MET A 1 14.41 11.89 9.89
N PRO A 2 15.47 11.07 9.90
CA PRO A 2 16.78 11.57 10.29
C PRO A 2 17.14 12.69 9.30
N HIS A 3 17.93 13.66 9.73
CA HIS A 3 18.21 14.89 8.99
C HIS A 3 18.49 14.63 7.49
N VAL A 4 17.57 15.05 6.61
CA VAL A 4 17.88 15.14 5.19
C VAL A 4 18.85 16.30 5.05
N ASP A 5 20.07 15.98 4.65
CA ASP A 5 21.15 16.94 4.55
C ASP A 5 20.74 18.03 3.55
N ARG A 6 21.09 19.29 3.84
CA ARG A 6 20.77 20.40 2.96
C ARG A 6 22.06 20.88 2.32
N SER A 7 22.06 20.99 1.00
CA SER A 7 23.15 21.65 0.28
C SER A 7 23.29 23.11 0.73
N HIS A 8 24.46 23.71 0.47
CA HIS A 8 24.73 25.12 0.75
C HIS A 8 23.74 26.09 0.07
N THR A 9 23.00 25.64 -0.94
CA THR A 9 21.94 26.39 -1.65
C THR A 9 20.53 26.10 -1.14
N GLY A 10 20.38 25.34 -0.04
CA GLY A 10 19.09 25.03 0.60
C GLY A 10 18.33 23.84 0.01
N GLN A 11 18.86 23.19 -1.04
CA GLN A 11 18.22 22.00 -1.63
C GLN A 11 18.45 20.75 -0.78
N ARG A 12 17.41 19.91 -0.64
CA ARG A 12 17.48 18.62 0.06
C ARG A 12 18.39 17.64 -0.70
N ARG A 13 19.40 17.10 -0.02
CA ARG A 13 20.26 16.02 -0.52
C ARG A 13 19.77 14.71 0.08
N PHE A 14 19.17 13.89 -0.75
CA PHE A 14 18.75 12.54 -0.36
C PHE A 14 19.92 11.58 -0.54
N SER A 15 20.24 10.84 0.51
CA SER A 15 21.10 9.66 0.43
C SER A 15 20.32 8.47 -0.15
N ASN A 16 21.01 7.41 -0.58
CA ASN A 16 20.34 6.17 -0.99
C ASN A 16 19.42 5.62 0.12
N ARG A 17 19.85 5.73 1.39
CA ARG A 17 19.04 5.35 2.55
C ARG A 17 17.75 6.17 2.64
N ASP A 18 17.78 7.45 2.28
CA ASP A 18 16.57 8.28 2.26
C ASP A 18 15.62 7.88 1.12
N LEU A 19 16.17 7.47 -0.02
CA LEU A 19 15.37 6.95 -1.14
C LEU A 19 14.71 5.61 -0.79
N ASP A 20 15.45 4.68 -0.16
CA ASP A 20 14.90 3.41 0.30
C ASP A 20 13.78 3.63 1.32
N TRP A 21 13.99 4.57 2.24
CA TRP A 21 12.97 4.99 3.20
C TRP A 21 11.74 5.59 2.51
N LEU A 22 11.91 6.46 1.51
CA LEU A 22 10.79 7.04 0.75
C LEU A 22 10.03 5.97 -0.03
N ALA A 23 10.73 5.01 -0.64
CA ALA A 23 10.12 3.89 -1.32
C ALA A 23 9.28 3.06 -0.34
N PHE A 24 9.82 2.79 0.84
CA PHE A 24 9.13 2.04 1.88
C PHE A 24 7.88 2.76 2.41
N VAL A 25 7.97 4.06 2.75
CA VAL A 25 6.81 4.87 3.16
C VAL A 25 5.77 4.93 2.04
N GLY A 26 6.21 5.00 0.78
CA GLY A 26 5.32 4.91 -0.37
C GLY A 26 4.52 3.61 -0.37
N LYS A 27 5.14 2.47 -0.04
CA LYS A 27 4.43 1.18 0.09
C LYS A 27 3.48 1.15 1.28
N LEU A 28 3.88 1.65 2.46
CA LEU A 28 2.99 1.72 3.63
C LEU A 28 1.74 2.57 3.33
N ARG A 29 1.90 3.69 2.61
CA ARG A 29 0.75 4.51 2.21
C ARG A 29 -0.22 3.75 1.29
N LEU A 30 0.28 2.89 0.40
CA LEU A 30 -0.57 2.08 -0.48
C LEU A 30 -1.38 1.02 0.27
N THR A 31 -0.96 0.62 1.48
CA THR A 31 -1.74 -0.31 2.31
C THR A 31 -2.92 0.37 3.01
N GLY A 32 -3.09 1.69 2.84
CA GLY A 32 -4.09 2.46 3.58
C GLY A 32 -3.67 2.80 5.01
N MET A 33 -2.39 2.60 5.37
CA MET A 33 -1.88 2.96 6.69
C MET A 33 -2.15 4.44 6.99
N PRO A 34 -2.75 4.77 8.15
CA PRO A 34 -2.96 6.15 8.57
C PRO A 34 -1.65 6.94 8.61
N VAL A 35 -1.72 8.23 8.26
CA VAL A 35 -0.55 9.13 8.36
C VAL A 35 -0.01 9.19 9.78
N ALA A 36 -0.87 9.10 10.80
CA ALA A 36 -0.46 9.05 12.20
C ALA A 36 0.47 7.85 12.49
N ASP A 37 0.15 6.65 11.99
CA ASP A 37 0.98 5.47 12.18
C ASP A 37 2.30 5.55 11.41
N MET A 38 2.29 6.15 10.22
CA MET A 38 3.53 6.44 9.49
C MET A 38 4.44 7.43 10.23
N VAL A 39 3.87 8.45 10.90
CA VAL A 39 4.62 9.38 11.75
C VAL A 39 5.17 8.64 12.97
N ARG A 40 4.35 7.85 13.67
CA ARG A 40 4.79 7.03 14.81
C ARG A 40 5.96 6.12 14.42
N TYR A 41 5.88 5.40 13.30
CA TYR A 41 6.97 4.55 12.84
C TYR A 41 8.25 5.35 12.55
N ALA A 42 8.12 6.57 12.00
CA ALA A 42 9.25 7.45 11.77
C ALA A 42 9.88 8.02 13.05
N GLU A 43 9.11 8.18 14.13
CA GLU A 43 9.58 8.56 15.47
C GLU A 43 10.33 7.41 16.12
N LEU A 44 9.76 6.20 16.10
CA LEU A 44 10.42 4.98 16.61
C LEU A 44 11.77 4.76 15.93
N LEU A 45 11.84 4.94 14.61
CA LEU A 45 13.11 4.86 13.86
C LEU A 45 14.15 5.90 14.30
N ARG A 46 13.71 7.09 14.72
CA ARG A 46 14.61 8.15 15.19
C ARG A 46 15.14 7.87 16.60
N GLU A 47 14.34 7.23 17.45
CA GLU A 47 14.74 6.84 18.80
C GLU A 47 15.81 5.74 18.80
N GLY A 48 15.78 4.87 17.79
CA GLY A 48 16.88 3.95 17.50
C GLY A 48 16.65 2.54 18.06
N ALA A 49 17.71 1.90 18.54
CA ALA A 49 17.71 0.45 18.76
C ALA A 49 16.72 -0.04 19.84
N SER A 50 16.34 0.79 20.80
CA SER A 50 15.37 0.45 21.85
C SER A 50 13.99 0.11 21.30
N THR A 51 13.62 0.62 20.12
CA THR A 51 12.27 0.51 19.55
C THR A 51 12.13 -0.61 18.51
N PHE A 52 13.07 -1.57 18.45
CA PHE A 52 13.00 -2.63 17.44
C PHE A 52 11.73 -3.47 17.55
N GLU A 53 11.31 -3.80 18.78
CA GLU A 53 10.11 -4.58 19.06
C GLU A 53 8.84 -3.83 18.59
N GLU A 54 8.66 -2.58 19.00
CA GLU A 54 7.50 -1.76 18.61
C GLU A 54 7.43 -1.54 17.09
N ARG A 55 8.59 -1.39 16.43
CA ARG A 55 8.67 -1.30 14.97
C ARG A 55 8.25 -2.61 14.32
N GLN A 56 8.67 -3.75 14.87
CA GLN A 56 8.27 -5.06 14.36
C GLN A 56 6.76 -5.28 14.51
N GLU A 57 6.20 -5.00 15.68
CA GLU A 57 4.76 -5.15 15.95
C GLU A 57 3.90 -4.32 14.99
N LEU A 58 4.27 -3.06 14.72
CA LEU A 58 3.58 -2.20 13.77
C LEU A 58 3.57 -2.80 12.36
N LEU A 59 4.70 -3.35 11.92
CA LEU A 59 4.82 -3.97 10.61
C LEU A 59 4.06 -5.29 10.51
N GLU A 60 4.03 -6.09 11.58
CA GLU A 60 3.24 -7.32 11.63
C GLU A 60 1.73 -7.04 11.61
N ALA A 61 1.28 -6.01 12.32
CA ALA A 61 -0.10 -5.54 12.25
C ALA A 61 -0.47 -5.11 10.82
N THR A 62 0.35 -4.25 10.22
CA THR A 62 0.18 -3.80 8.83
C THR A 62 0.14 -4.99 7.86
N ARG A 63 1.01 -5.99 8.06
CA ARG A 63 1.06 -7.19 7.22
C ARG A 63 -0.25 -7.98 7.31
N ARG A 64 -0.84 -8.13 8.49
CA ARG A 64 -2.14 -8.81 8.66
C ARG A 64 -3.23 -8.07 7.89
N ASP A 65 -3.28 -6.74 7.99
CA ASP A 65 -4.29 -5.94 7.29
C ASP A 65 -4.15 -6.05 5.76
N VAL A 66 -2.92 -6.03 5.25
CA VAL A 66 -2.64 -6.24 3.82
C VAL A 66 -3.12 -7.60 3.34
N ILE A 67 -2.89 -8.67 4.12
CA ILE A 67 -3.33 -10.02 3.75
C ILE A 67 -4.85 -10.09 3.69
N THR A 68 -5.55 -9.53 4.68
CA THR A 68 -7.02 -9.45 4.69
C THR A 68 -7.51 -8.70 3.45
N ARG A 69 -6.90 -7.53 3.15
CA ARG A 69 -7.29 -6.73 2.00
C ARG A 69 -7.06 -7.44 0.66
N ILE A 70 -5.99 -8.22 0.52
CA ILE A 70 -5.73 -9.02 -0.67
C ILE A 70 -6.83 -10.07 -0.85
N ALA A 71 -7.22 -10.76 0.22
CA ALA A 71 -8.30 -11.75 0.16
C ALA A 71 -9.62 -11.13 -0.30
N GLU A 72 -10.02 -9.99 0.29
CA GLU A 72 -11.23 -9.25 -0.11
C GLU A 72 -11.18 -8.82 -1.59
N LEU A 73 -10.01 -8.39 -2.07
CA LEU A 73 -9.82 -7.97 -3.45
C LEU A 73 -9.91 -9.14 -4.43
N HIS A 74 -9.41 -10.33 -4.06
CA HIS A 74 -9.59 -11.53 -4.85
C HIS A 74 -11.07 -11.95 -4.92
N ASP A 75 -11.79 -11.92 -3.80
CA ASP A 75 -13.23 -12.22 -3.77
C ASP A 75 -14.02 -11.23 -4.63
N THR A 76 -13.68 -9.94 -4.52
CA THR A 76 -14.26 -8.88 -5.36
C THR A 76 -13.97 -9.11 -6.84
N LEU A 77 -12.74 -9.48 -7.19
CA LEU A 77 -12.32 -9.76 -8.56
C LEU A 77 -13.15 -10.92 -9.15
N ALA A 78 -13.36 -11.99 -8.39
CA ALA A 78 -14.17 -13.12 -8.85
C ALA A 78 -15.62 -12.72 -9.18
N VAL A 79 -16.23 -11.85 -8.38
CA VAL A 79 -17.58 -11.32 -8.66
C VAL A 79 -17.60 -10.48 -9.93
N LEU A 80 -16.59 -9.62 -10.11
CA LEU A 80 -16.46 -8.79 -11.30
C LEU A 80 -16.28 -9.64 -12.56
N ASP A 81 -15.42 -10.66 -12.51
CA ASP A 81 -15.17 -11.58 -13.61
C ASP A 81 -16.46 -12.32 -14.02
N HIS A 82 -17.22 -12.83 -13.05
CA HIS A 82 -18.50 -13.47 -13.32
C HIS A 82 -19.50 -12.51 -13.99
N LYS A 83 -19.56 -11.25 -13.55
CA LYS A 83 -20.43 -10.24 -14.17
C LYS A 83 -19.99 -9.88 -15.58
N ILE A 84 -18.69 -9.73 -15.81
CA ILE A 84 -18.13 -9.46 -17.14
C ILE A 84 -18.48 -10.61 -18.09
N GLU A 85 -18.31 -11.85 -17.66
CA GLU A 85 -18.66 -13.03 -18.47
C GLU A 85 -20.16 -13.08 -18.78
N PHE A 86 -21.00 -12.83 -17.78
CA PHE A 86 -22.46 -12.77 -17.96
C PHE A 86 -22.85 -11.78 -19.07
N TYR A 87 -22.32 -10.55 -19.03
CA TYR A 87 -22.62 -9.55 -20.07
C TYR A 87 -21.98 -9.87 -21.42
N ALA A 88 -20.81 -10.51 -21.44
CA ALA A 88 -20.19 -10.99 -22.68
C ALA A 88 -21.02 -12.10 -23.34
N GLY A 89 -21.60 -13.01 -22.55
CA GLY A 89 -22.52 -14.05 -23.01
C GLY A 89 -23.85 -13.47 -23.51
N ALA A 90 -24.43 -12.52 -22.78
CA ALA A 90 -25.66 -11.85 -23.16
C ALA A 90 -25.54 -11.12 -24.52
N ARG A 91 -24.38 -10.52 -24.81
CA ARG A 91 -24.11 -9.88 -26.11
C ARG A 91 -23.95 -10.87 -27.28
N ARG A 92 -23.67 -12.15 -27.00
CA ARG A 92 -23.50 -13.19 -28.02
C ARG A 92 -24.80 -13.89 -28.40
N VAL A 93 -25.88 -13.74 -27.63
CA VAL A 93 -27.20 -14.22 -28.05
C VAL A 93 -27.72 -13.25 -29.10
N PRO A 94 -27.84 -13.65 -30.39
CA PRO A 94 -28.52 -12.79 -31.35
C PRO A 94 -29.97 -12.67 -30.87
N GLU A 95 -30.47 -11.45 -30.79
CA GLU A 95 -31.89 -11.19 -30.61
C GLU A 95 -32.62 -12.01 -31.68
N ARG A 96 -33.28 -13.10 -31.28
CA ARG A 96 -34.18 -13.87 -32.15
C ARG A 96 -35.36 -12.96 -32.47
N HIS A 97 -35.16 -12.10 -33.46
CA HIS A 97 -36.22 -11.37 -34.13
C HIS A 97 -37.00 -12.37 -34.99
N GLY A 98 -38.16 -12.76 -34.46
CA GLY A 98 -39.41 -13.08 -35.17
C GLY A 98 -39.38 -13.99 -36.39
N ALA A 99 -40.06 -15.14 -36.27
CA ALA A 99 -41.15 -15.55 -37.17
C ALA A 99 -42.03 -16.56 -36.43
#